data_AF-A0A1E4T1B6-F1
#
_entry.id   AF-A0A1E4T1B6-F1
#
_cell.length_a   1.000
_cell.length_b   1.000
_cell.length_c   1.000
_cell.angle_alpha   90.00
_cell.angle_beta   90.00
_cell.angle_gamma   90.00
#
_symmetry.space_group_name_H-M   'P 1'
#
loop_
_entity.id
_entity.type
_entity.pdbx_description
1 polymer ?
#
loop_
_entity_poly.entity_id
_entity_poly.type
_entity_poly.pdbx_seq_one_letter_code
_entity_poly.pdbx_strand_id
1 'polypeptide(L)' 'MYNKIGIGARALQLGIRQAPLTYYPLGYVYSGGFWLGVGYYYDGWVEQNGLLLERRMRKLKETRESGAALELKQED' A
#
# COMPACT_ATOMS: atom_id res chain seq x y z
N MET A 1 -6.27 -11.26 -0.25
CA MET A 1 -6.86 -10.70 0.99
C MET A 1 -7.81 -9.51 0.74
N TYR A 2 -7.77 -8.85 -0.43
CA TYR A 2 -8.56 -7.63 -0.73
C TYR A 2 -10.03 -7.85 -1.15
N ASN A 3 -10.39 -9.05 -1.58
CA ASN A 3 -11.75 -9.36 -2.06
C ASN A 3 -12.81 -9.31 -0.93
N LYS A 4 -12.41 -9.56 0.32
CA LYS A 4 -13.32 -9.52 1.50
C LYS A 4 -13.71 -8.09 1.89
N ILE A 5 -12.84 -7.11 1.64
CA ILE A 5 -13.06 -5.70 2.00
C ILE A 5 -14.09 -5.06 1.05
N GLY A 6 -14.02 -5.33 -0.25
CA GLY A 6 -14.97 -4.80 -1.22
C GLY A 6 -16.40 -5.33 -1.04
N ILE A 7 -16.54 -6.62 -0.73
CA ILE A 7 -17.84 -7.23 -0.43
C ILE A 7 -18.42 -6.66 0.87
N GLY A 8 -17.59 -6.46 1.91
CA GLY A 8 -18.00 -5.84 3.18
C GLY A 8 -18.47 -4.38 3.03
N ALA A 9 -17.78 -3.58 2.23
CA ALA A 9 -18.18 -2.19 1.97
C ALA A 9 -19.53 -2.09 1.24
N ARG A 10 -19.78 -2.97 0.27
CA ARG A 10 -21.07 -3.05 -0.44
C ARG A 10 -22.21 -3.52 0.47
N ALA A 11 -21.94 -4.49 1.34
CA ALA A 11 -22.91 -4.97 2.33
C ALA A 11 -23.28 -3.88 3.35
N LEU A 12 -22.31 -3.09 3.81
CA LEU A 12 -22.56 -1.95 4.70
C LEU A 12 -23.37 -0.84 3.99
N GLN A 13 -23.06 -0.56 2.72
CA GLN A 13 -23.82 0.40 1.91
C GLN A 13 -25.29 -0.02 1.73
N LEU A 14 -25.56 -1.31 1.55
CA LEU A 14 -26.93 -1.85 1.44
C LEU A 14 -27.65 -1.89 2.79
N GLY A 15 -26.93 -2.15 3.88
CA GLY A 15 -27.44 -2.04 5.25
C GLY A 15 -27.91 -0.62 5.59
N ILE A 16 -27.13 0.42 5.24
CA ILE A 16 -27.53 1.82 5.41
C ILE A 16 -28.76 2.17 4.56
N ARG A 17 -28.86 1.59 3.35
CA ARG A 17 -29.93 1.88 2.40
C ARG A 17 -31.22 1.06 2.67
N GLN A 18 -31.23 0.19 3.69
CA GLN A 18 -32.30 -0.77 4.00
C GLN A 18 -32.80 -1.55 2.76
N ALA A 19 -31.91 -1.82 1.80
CA ALA A 19 -32.26 -2.52 0.57
C ALA A 19 -31.89 -4.01 0.72
N PRO A 20 -32.67 -4.94 0.12
CA PRO A 20 -32.37 -6.36 0.21
C PRO A 20 -30.97 -6.64 -0.36
N LEU A 21 -30.22 -7.55 0.27
CA LEU A 21 -28.83 -7.89 -0.12
C LEU A 21 -28.71 -8.37 -1.57
N THR A 22 -29.81 -8.83 -2.16
CA THR A 22 -29.95 -9.24 -3.57
C THR A 22 -30.25 -8.07 -4.53
N TYR A 23 -30.42 -6.85 -4.02
CA TYR A 23 -30.65 -5.66 -4.83
C TYR A 23 -29.38 -5.34 -5.63
N TYR A 24 -29.46 -5.56 -6.95
CA TYR A 24 -28.40 -5.28 -7.92
C TYR A 24 -27.11 -6.12 -7.72
N PRO A 25 -27.15 -7.43 -8.02
CA PRO A 25 -26.03 -8.36 -7.82
C PRO A 25 -24.79 -7.99 -8.64
N LEU A 26 -24.98 -7.36 -9.80
CA LEU A 26 -23.88 -6.82 -10.62
C LEU A 26 -23.04 -5.77 -9.89
N GLY A 27 -23.63 -5.03 -8.94
CA GLY A 27 -22.91 -4.05 -8.14
C GLY A 27 -21.83 -4.65 -7.23
N TYR A 28 -22.00 -5.91 -6.79
CA TYR A 28 -20.96 -6.62 -6.05
C TYR A 28 -19.79 -7.01 -6.96
N VAL A 29 -20.07 -7.35 -8.23
CA VAL A 29 -19.03 -7.66 -9.22
C VAL A 29 -18.24 -6.40 -9.57
N TYR A 30 -18.90 -5.27 -9.84
CA TYR A 30 -18.23 -4.00 -10.09
C TYR A 30 -17.43 -3.52 -8.88
N SER A 31 -17.99 -3.62 -7.67
CA SER A 31 -17.29 -3.24 -6.45
C SER A 31 -16.09 -4.15 -6.18
N GLY A 32 -16.24 -5.46 -6.35
CA GLY A 32 -15.14 -6.43 -6.23
C GLY A 32 -14.03 -6.14 -7.24
N GLY A 33 -14.38 -5.91 -8.51
CA GLY A 33 -13.42 -5.56 -9.55
C GLY A 33 -12.69 -4.24 -9.26
N PHE A 34 -13.41 -3.21 -8.82
CA PHE A 34 -12.82 -1.93 -8.43
C PHE A 34 -11.81 -2.09 -7.28
N TRP A 35 -12.19 -2.79 -6.21
CA TRP A 35 -11.31 -3.00 -5.06
C TRP A 35 -10.09 -3.87 -5.37
N LEU A 36 -10.25 -4.85 -6.26
CA LEU A 36 -9.11 -5.63 -6.76
C LEU A 36 -8.16 -4.77 -7.59
N GLY A 37 -8.68 -3.92 -8.48
CA GLY A 37 -7.87 -3.00 -9.29
C GLY A 37 -7.11 -1.98 -8.42
N VAL A 38 -7.80 -1.37 -7.45
CA VAL A 38 -7.18 -0.45 -6.48
C VAL A 38 -6.13 -1.17 -5.64
N GLY A 39 -6.42 -2.39 -5.16
CA GLY A 39 -5.46 -3.18 -4.38
C GLY A 39 -4.18 -3.49 -5.17
N TYR A 40 -4.32 -3.92 -6.43
CA TYR A 40 -3.18 -4.20 -7.30
C TYR A 40 -2.32 -2.95 -7.57
N TYR A 41 -2.96 -1.82 -7.85
CA TYR A 41 -2.26 -0.56 -8.04
C TYR A 41 -1.53 -0.11 -6.75
N TYR A 42 -2.19 -0.26 -5.61
CA TYR A 42 -1.63 0.09 -4.31
C TYR A 42 -0.42 -0.78 -3.94
N ASP A 43 -0.49 -2.10 -4.16
CA ASP A 43 0.63 -3.02 -3.91
C ASP A 43 1.88 -2.59 -4.71
N GLY A 44 1.72 -2.28 -6.01
CA GLY A 44 2.81 -1.77 -6.83
C GLY A 44 3.36 -0.42 -6.37
N TRP A 45 2.48 0.48 -5.89
CA TRP A 45 2.90 1.77 -5.34
C TRP A 45 3.71 1.59 -4.04
N VAL A 46 3.29 0.70 -3.15
CA VAL A 46 4.02 0.39 -1.90
C VAL A 46 5.39 -0.20 -2.21
N GLU A 47 5.48 -1.13 -3.16
CA GLU A 47 6.75 -1.75 -3.55
C GLU A 47 7.75 -0.70 -4.09
N GLN A 48 7.30 0.20 -4.97
CA GLN A 48 8.15 1.28 -5.47
C GLN A 48 8.60 2.24 -4.38
N ASN A 49 7.73 2.57 -3.42
CA ASN A 49 8.11 3.41 -2.29
C ASN A 49 9.10 2.71 -1.35
N GLY A 50 8.94 1.40 -1.13
CA GLY A 50 9.89 0.59 -0.39
C GLY A 50 11.29 0.64 -0.99
N LEU A 51 11.40 0.46 -2.32
CA LEU A 51 12.67 0.56 -3.04
C LEU A 51 13.31 1.96 -2.92
N LEU A 52 12.51 3.03 -2.97
CA LEU A 52 13.01 4.40 -2.79
C LEU A 52 13.53 4.64 -1.36
N LEU A 53 12.81 4.13 -0.35
CA LEU A 53 13.22 4.21 1.05
C LEU A 53 14.52 3.45 1.30
N GLU A 54 14.66 2.25 0.75
CA GLU A 54 15.87 1.45 0.88
C GLU A 54 17.09 2.16 0.26
N ARG A 55 16.92 2.75 -0.94
CA ARG A 55 17.99 3.55 -1.57
C ARG A 55 18.38 4.75 -0.72
N ARG A 56 17.42 5.44 -0.09
CA ARG A 56 17.69 6.56 0.81
C ARG A 56 18.41 6.11 2.07
N MET A 57 18.00 5.00 2.68
CA MET A 57 18.68 4.42 3.84
C MET A 57 20.11 4.00 3.50
N ARG A 58 20.34 3.42 2.32
CA ARG A 58 21.68 3.04 1.85
C ARG A 58 22.61 4.25 1.74
N LYS A 59 22.15 5.34 1.12
CA LYS A 59 22.90 6.60 1.04
C LYS A 59 23.23 7.20 2.40
N LEU A 60 22.27 7.15 3.34
CA LEU A 60 22.49 7.63 4.71
C LEU A 60 23.54 6.78 5.44
N LYS A 61 23.52 5.46 5.24
CA LYS A 61 24.51 4.56 5.82
C LYS A 61 25.91 4.81 5.23
N GLU A 62 26.02 4.92 3.92
CA GLU A 62 27.28 5.27 3.23
C GLU A 62 27.84 6.61 3.72
N THR A 63 26.98 7.60 3.94
CA THR A 63 27.38 8.93 4.45
C THR A 63 27.85 8.87 5.91
N ARG A 64 27.25 8.01 6.74
CA ARG A 64 27.71 7.80 8.12
C ARG A 64 29.05 7.07 8.16
N GLU A 65 29.22 6.06 7.33
CA GLU A 65 30.48 5.31 7.23
C GLU A 65 31.60 6.19 6.67
N SER A 66 31.31 7.03 5.67
CA SER A 66 32.30 7.99 5.16
C SER A 66 32.63 9.09 6.17
N GLY A 67 31.65 9.56 6.95
CA GLY A 67 31.86 10.50 8.06
C GLY A 67 32.74 9.92 9.16
N ALA A 68 32.45 8.69 9.61
CA ALA A 68 33.26 7.99 10.61
C ALA A 68 34.68 7.68 10.11
N ALA A 69 34.84 7.36 8.82
CA ALA A 69 36.15 7.16 8.20
C ALA A 69 36.94 8.47 8.01
N LEU A 70 36.25 9.61 7.92
CA LEU A 70 36.85 10.95 7.89
C LEU A 70 37.32 11.40 9.27
N GLU A 71 36.56 11.10 10.32
CA GLU A 71 36.96 11.39 11.72
C GLU A 71 38.20 10.58 12.13
N LEU A 72 38.26 9.28 11.79
CA LEU A 72 39.44 8.45 12.08
C LEU A 72 40.72 8.90 11.34
N LYS A 73 40.60 9.55 10.18
CA LYS A 73 41.74 10.09 9.43
C LYS A 73 42.24 11.45 9.95
N GLN A 74 41.51 12.09 10.84
CA GLN A 74 41.91 13.36 11.45
C GLN A 74 42.63 13.19 12.79
N GLU A 75 42.65 11.97 13.34
CA GLU A 75 43.38 11.63 14.58
C GLU A 75 44.77 10.98 14.33
N ASP A 76 45.15 10.73 13.07
CA ASP A 76 46.51 10.34 12.62
C ASP A 76 47.29 11.54 12.06
#